data_AF-A0A9X3SBP0-F1
#
_entry.id   AF-A0A9X3SBP0-F1
#
_cell.length_a   1.000
_cell.length_b   1.000
_cell.length_c   1.000
_cell.angle_alpha   90.00
_cell.angle_beta   90.00
_cell.angle_gamma   90.00
#
_symmetry.space_group_name_H-M   'P 1'
#
loop_
_entity.id
_entity.type
_entity.pdbx_description
1 polymer ?
#
loop_
_entity_poly.entity_id
_entity_poly.type
_entity_poly.pdbx_seq_one_letter_code
_entity_poly.pdbx_strand_id
1 'polypeptide(L)'
;MTLIPELERELERVMPVRRARKTFHVGVGIGVALLCGGTAALAATGVLQVPIGSPADKEVELEPSVGVGALEPGGVRVLAVQAEDPDGGPPWGLRMARTTRKLGCVQAARMQDGKLGVLGRDDAFGNDGKFHPIPDSNVGHLGACTQLDAKGQLVTSVRVGGIAASASVMGGCHLPQTTTGVPKDELCDPRSARTLYFGVLGPQAKSIVAYGKEIPTTGEEGAYLIVDRMADRGIGVGSGMGASPFPTNSPINEIRFKDGSSCAVTERGADESCVNPGYAAPPAPTLTEADVKSAIHVRKTKGKKGDRWKVRVSFRAPVAVPDASSAYSIDLSVPPNKQRHTGVSTSTFKNIKAGETVTFTFNSLGGHGRYHGAVKYGRVNGMFGMPGRDGLEVGKVSFRLP
;
A
#
# COMPACT_ATOMS: atom_id res chain seq x y z
N MET A 1 -40.68 -21.02 51.50
CA MET A 1 -41.25 -20.00 50.59
C MET A 1 -40.33 -19.98 49.38
N THR A 2 -40.32 -20.97 48.48
CA THR A 2 -41.41 -21.48 47.63
C THR A 2 -42.19 -20.39 46.93
N LEU A 3 -42.38 -20.64 45.61
CA LEU A 3 -43.53 -20.25 44.77
C LEU A 3 -43.37 -18.84 44.11
N ILE A 4 -43.63 -18.55 42.82
CA ILE A 4 -44.43 -19.14 41.69
C ILE A 4 -43.72 -18.65 40.36
N PRO A 5 -44.08 -19.11 39.14
CA PRO A 5 -43.47 -20.12 38.28
C PRO A 5 -43.87 -19.79 36.81
N GLU A 6 -43.81 -18.51 36.44
CA GLU A 6 -44.62 -17.97 35.32
C GLU A 6 -43.95 -18.15 33.97
N LEU A 7 -42.67 -18.53 33.94
CA LEU A 7 -41.96 -18.80 32.68
C LEU A 7 -42.01 -20.27 32.23
N GLU A 8 -42.36 -21.22 33.09
CA GLU A 8 -42.48 -22.64 32.68
C GLU A 8 -43.84 -22.96 32.06
N ARG A 9 -44.83 -22.06 32.17
CA ARG A 9 -46.22 -22.31 31.72
C ARG A 9 -46.53 -21.82 30.31
N GLU A 10 -45.60 -21.17 29.61
CA GLU A 10 -45.76 -20.83 28.19
C GLU A 10 -45.05 -21.80 27.22
N LEU A 11 -44.13 -22.65 27.70
CA LEU A 11 -43.39 -23.57 26.83
C LEU A 11 -44.10 -24.92 26.57
N GLU A 12 -45.17 -25.23 27.29
CA GLU A 12 -45.90 -26.52 27.17
C GLU A 12 -47.21 -26.46 26.36
N ARG A 13 -47.57 -25.32 25.76
CA ARG A 13 -48.88 -25.19 25.10
C ARG A 13 -48.86 -25.13 23.58
N VAL A 14 -48.00 -25.90 22.90
CA VAL A 14 -48.28 -26.33 21.51
C VAL A 14 -47.61 -27.69 21.22
N MET A 15 -48.22 -28.78 21.66
CA MET A 15 -48.15 -30.05 20.93
C MET A 15 -49.56 -30.49 20.58
N PRO A 16 -49.75 -31.08 19.39
CA PRO A 16 -50.05 -32.50 19.45
C PRO A 16 -49.23 -33.32 18.45
N VAL A 17 -48.70 -34.43 18.97
CA VAL A 17 -48.26 -35.60 18.19
C VAL A 17 -49.50 -36.38 17.75
N ARG A 18 -49.62 -36.70 16.45
CA ARG A 18 -50.07 -38.04 16.00
C ARG A 18 -49.84 -38.26 14.49
N ARG A 19 -49.16 -39.37 14.21
CA ARG A 19 -48.97 -40.01 12.89
C ARG A 19 -50.30 -40.41 12.26
N ALA A 20 -50.43 -40.25 10.94
CA ALA A 20 -51.11 -41.21 10.06
C ALA A 20 -50.64 -41.06 8.60
N ARG A 21 -50.23 -42.19 7.99
CA ARG A 21 -50.00 -42.37 6.55
C ARG A 21 -51.31 -42.18 5.78
N LYS A 22 -51.25 -41.55 4.59
CA LYS A 22 -51.93 -42.01 3.37
C LYS A 22 -51.46 -41.22 2.13
N THR A 23 -51.09 -41.99 1.11
CA THR A 23 -50.84 -41.64 -0.29
C THR A 23 -52.13 -41.17 -1.00
N PHE A 24 -52.06 -40.16 -1.89
CA PHE A 24 -52.61 -40.21 -3.26
C PHE A 24 -52.33 -38.92 -4.08
N HIS A 25 -52.06 -39.19 -5.37
CA HIS A 25 -51.87 -38.44 -6.63
C HIS A 25 -52.04 -36.92 -6.82
N VAL A 26 -51.07 -36.40 -7.62
CA VAL A 26 -51.17 -35.60 -8.87
C VAL A 26 -52.19 -34.45 -8.94
N GLY A 27 -51.67 -33.24 -9.16
CA GLY A 27 -52.43 -32.12 -9.71
C GLY A 27 -51.53 -30.93 -10.04
N VAL A 28 -51.34 -30.67 -11.33
CA VAL A 28 -50.69 -29.50 -11.91
C VAL A 28 -51.45 -28.21 -11.56
N GLY A 29 -50.73 -27.14 -11.24
CA GLY A 29 -51.31 -25.81 -11.08
C GLY A 29 -50.25 -24.71 -11.02
N ILE A 30 -49.97 -24.10 -12.18
CA ILE A 30 -49.18 -22.87 -12.32
C ILE A 30 -49.98 -21.71 -11.70
N GLY A 31 -49.35 -20.92 -10.83
CA GLY A 31 -49.92 -19.70 -10.27
C GLY A 31 -48.85 -18.77 -9.71
N VAL A 32 -48.41 -17.82 -10.54
CA VAL A 32 -47.51 -16.72 -10.22
C VAL A 32 -48.16 -15.78 -9.20
N ALA A 33 -47.50 -15.48 -8.07
CA ALA A 33 -47.68 -14.22 -7.33
C ALA A 33 -46.53 -13.95 -6.35
N LEU A 34 -45.66 -13.00 -6.76
CA LEU A 34 -45.00 -11.92 -6.00
C LEU A 34 -44.63 -12.14 -4.51
N LEU A 35 -43.33 -12.15 -4.20
CA LEU A 35 -42.57 -10.96 -3.74
C LEU A 35 -43.08 -10.38 -2.41
N CYS A 36 -42.43 -10.74 -1.30
CA CYS A 36 -41.90 -9.84 -0.26
C CYS A 36 -41.45 -10.64 0.98
N GLY A 37 -40.20 -10.42 1.41
CA GLY A 37 -39.75 -10.62 2.79
C GLY A 37 -39.20 -12.01 3.13
N GLY A 38 -37.87 -12.13 3.23
CA GLY A 38 -37.23 -13.33 3.77
C GLY A 38 -35.73 -13.38 3.55
N THR A 39 -35.00 -12.49 4.22
CA THR A 39 -33.55 -12.60 4.45
C THR A 39 -33.16 -13.94 5.10
N ALA A 40 -31.97 -14.41 4.71
CA ALA A 40 -31.10 -15.39 5.38
C ALA A 40 -31.34 -16.89 5.07
N ALA A 41 -30.57 -17.42 4.11
CA ALA A 41 -29.45 -18.32 4.40
C ALA A 41 -28.77 -18.76 3.08
N LEU A 42 -27.80 -17.99 2.59
CA LEU A 42 -26.80 -18.47 1.63
C LEU A 42 -25.46 -18.51 2.35
N ALA A 43 -25.30 -19.52 3.18
CA ALA A 43 -24.00 -19.95 3.67
C ALA A 43 -23.70 -21.31 3.04
N ALA A 44 -22.44 -21.51 2.64
CA ALA A 44 -21.87 -22.71 2.02
C ALA A 44 -22.01 -22.83 0.50
N THR A 45 -21.30 -21.98 -0.24
CA THR A 45 -20.26 -22.34 -1.23
C THR A 45 -19.73 -21.04 -1.84
N GLY A 46 -18.41 -20.96 -2.02
CA GLY A 46 -17.70 -19.73 -2.31
C GLY A 46 -18.08 -19.05 -3.63
N VAL A 47 -17.69 -17.79 -3.72
CA VAL A 47 -17.77 -16.90 -4.89
C VAL A 47 -19.18 -16.36 -5.18
N LEU A 48 -19.74 -15.57 -4.25
CA LEU A 48 -20.74 -14.58 -4.66
C LEU A 48 -19.99 -13.47 -5.41
N GLN A 49 -19.93 -13.61 -6.74
CA GLN A 49 -19.54 -12.51 -7.62
C GLN A 49 -20.50 -11.35 -7.38
N VAL A 50 -19.97 -10.17 -7.07
CA VAL A 50 -20.79 -8.97 -7.01
C VAL A 50 -20.88 -8.37 -8.43
N PRO A 51 -21.96 -7.64 -8.77
CA PRO A 51 -22.06 -7.02 -10.08
C PRO A 51 -20.89 -6.07 -10.34
N ILE A 52 -20.42 -5.98 -11.58
CA ILE A 52 -19.33 -5.08 -11.97
C ILE A 52 -19.90 -3.67 -12.19
N GLY A 53 -19.29 -2.68 -11.52
CA GLY A 53 -19.57 -1.26 -11.67
C GLY A 53 -18.63 -0.57 -12.66
N SER A 54 -18.66 0.76 -12.70
CA SER A 54 -17.70 1.56 -13.45
C SER A 54 -16.27 1.39 -12.89
N PRO A 55 -15.21 1.73 -13.62
CA PRO A 55 -13.85 1.75 -13.07
C PRO A 55 -13.75 2.57 -11.79
N ALA A 56 -12.89 2.14 -10.86
CA ALA A 56 -12.73 2.78 -9.56
C ALA A 56 -12.09 4.16 -9.66
N ASP A 57 -11.27 4.36 -10.68
CA ASP A 57 -10.57 5.59 -10.96
C ASP A 57 -10.49 5.79 -12.48
N LYS A 58 -10.11 6.99 -12.90
CA LYS A 58 -9.79 7.25 -14.30
C LYS A 58 -8.45 6.63 -14.65
N GLU A 59 -8.31 6.21 -15.91
CA GLU A 59 -7.00 5.87 -16.45
C GLU A 59 -6.08 7.09 -16.43
N VAL A 60 -4.84 6.86 -16.04
CA VAL A 60 -3.79 7.88 -16.01
C VAL A 60 -2.77 7.59 -17.09
N GLU A 61 -2.43 8.59 -17.90
CA GLU A 61 -1.29 8.49 -18.80
C GLU A 61 0.00 8.63 -17.99
N LEU A 62 0.80 7.57 -17.97
CA LEU A 62 2.05 7.53 -17.23
C LEU A 62 3.22 7.91 -18.13
N GLU A 63 3.97 8.93 -17.70
CA GLU A 63 5.15 9.43 -18.42
C GLU A 63 6.35 8.48 -18.25
N PRO A 64 7.01 8.02 -19.33
CA PRO A 64 8.14 7.08 -19.25
C PRO A 64 9.30 7.52 -18.35
N SER A 65 9.52 8.82 -18.20
CA SER A 65 10.69 9.38 -17.53
C SER A 65 10.39 10.09 -16.21
N VAL A 66 9.14 10.06 -15.72
CA VAL A 66 8.70 10.79 -14.52
C VAL A 66 7.92 9.88 -13.56
N GLY A 67 8.01 10.15 -12.27
CA GLY A 67 7.29 9.43 -11.22
C GLY A 67 7.65 7.95 -11.19
N VAL A 68 6.65 7.09 -11.30
CA VAL A 68 6.87 5.63 -11.42
C VAL A 68 7.38 5.22 -12.81
N GLY A 69 7.25 6.05 -13.85
CA GLY A 69 7.47 5.65 -15.24
C GLY A 69 6.21 5.06 -15.89
N ALA A 70 6.19 5.00 -17.22
CA ALA A 70 5.21 4.24 -17.98
C ALA A 70 5.34 2.74 -17.69
N LEU A 71 4.24 2.00 -17.80
CA LEU A 71 4.22 0.54 -17.68
C LEU A 71 4.95 -0.09 -18.85
N GLU A 72 5.79 -1.08 -18.57
CA GLU A 72 6.38 -1.90 -19.63
C GLU A 72 5.27 -2.76 -20.29
N PRO A 73 5.30 -2.98 -21.62
CA PRO A 73 4.34 -3.87 -22.28
C PRO A 73 4.32 -5.26 -21.66
N GLY A 74 3.14 -5.77 -21.29
CA GLY A 74 3.00 -7.03 -20.55
C GLY A 74 3.58 -7.00 -19.13
N GLY A 75 4.00 -5.82 -18.65
CA GLY A 75 4.61 -5.63 -17.35
C GLY A 75 3.61 -5.67 -16.20
N VAL A 76 2.30 -5.59 -16.47
CA VAL A 76 1.22 -5.70 -15.48
C VAL A 76 0.63 -7.10 -15.49
N ARG A 77 0.50 -7.70 -14.31
CA ARG A 77 -0.10 -9.02 -14.14
C ARG A 77 -0.71 -9.19 -12.76
N VAL A 78 -1.90 -9.79 -12.71
CA VAL A 78 -2.48 -10.29 -11.46
C VAL A 78 -1.79 -11.61 -11.11
N LEU A 79 -1.36 -11.73 -9.85
CA LEU A 79 -0.67 -12.89 -9.32
C LEU A 79 -1.70 -13.92 -8.86
N ALA A 80 -1.33 -15.20 -8.88
CA ALA A 80 -2.23 -16.28 -8.46
C ALA A 80 -2.49 -16.32 -6.93
N VAL A 81 -1.82 -15.47 -6.15
CA VAL A 81 -2.01 -15.40 -4.70
C VAL A 81 -3.32 -14.69 -4.36
N GLN A 82 -4.06 -15.29 -3.43
CA GLN A 82 -5.31 -14.75 -2.92
C GLN A 82 -5.37 -14.96 -1.41
N ALA A 83 -6.11 -14.09 -0.73
CA ALA A 83 -6.45 -14.26 0.67
C ALA A 83 -7.93 -13.98 0.88
N GLU A 84 -8.57 -14.79 1.70
CA GLU A 84 -9.94 -14.54 2.13
C GLU A 84 -9.99 -13.25 2.97
N ASP A 85 -11.08 -12.51 2.85
CA ASP A 85 -11.32 -11.41 3.76
C ASP A 85 -11.93 -11.94 5.07
N PRO A 86 -11.51 -11.42 6.24
CA PRO A 86 -12.04 -11.86 7.54
C PRO A 86 -13.57 -11.68 7.72
N ASP A 87 -14.22 -10.82 6.93
CA ASP A 87 -15.68 -10.64 6.91
C ASP A 87 -16.36 -11.35 5.73
N GLY A 88 -15.61 -12.07 4.89
CA GLY A 88 -16.09 -12.68 3.66
C GLY A 88 -16.23 -11.70 2.48
N GLY A 89 -16.90 -12.17 1.41
CA GLY A 89 -17.01 -11.46 0.13
C GLY A 89 -15.88 -11.81 -0.86
N PRO A 90 -15.73 -11.03 -1.95
CA PRO A 90 -14.64 -11.25 -2.91
C PRO A 90 -13.27 -11.25 -2.22
N PRO A 91 -12.38 -12.18 -2.58
CA PRO A 91 -11.08 -12.31 -1.94
C PRO A 91 -10.21 -11.06 -2.19
N TRP A 92 -9.12 -10.94 -1.44
CA TRP A 92 -8.04 -10.04 -1.76
C TRP A 92 -7.07 -10.72 -2.73
N GLY A 93 -6.47 -9.95 -3.62
CA GLY A 93 -5.46 -10.44 -4.55
C GLY A 93 -4.32 -9.44 -4.71
N LEU A 94 -3.27 -9.88 -5.42
CA LEU A 94 -2.13 -9.04 -5.76
C LEU A 94 -1.98 -8.83 -7.25
N ARG A 95 -1.52 -7.64 -7.62
CA ARG A 95 -1.04 -7.30 -8.95
C ARG A 95 0.39 -6.81 -8.86
N MET A 96 1.19 -7.20 -9.84
CA MET A 96 2.53 -6.67 -10.05
C MET A 96 2.57 -5.82 -11.31
N ALA A 97 3.38 -4.78 -11.30
CA ALA A 97 3.72 -4.00 -12.47
C ALA A 97 5.24 -3.80 -12.59
N ARG A 98 5.75 -3.72 -13.82
CA ARG A 98 7.10 -3.22 -14.13
C ARG A 98 7.01 -1.92 -14.92
N THR A 99 7.96 -1.03 -14.69
CA THR A 99 7.96 0.28 -15.32
C THR A 99 9.26 0.59 -16.05
N THR A 100 9.15 1.50 -17.01
CA THR A 100 10.26 2.06 -17.80
C THR A 100 11.35 2.72 -16.95
N ARG A 101 11.07 3.11 -15.70
CA ARG A 101 12.06 3.62 -14.74
C ARG A 101 12.63 2.55 -13.80
N LYS A 102 12.56 1.27 -14.20
CA LYS A 102 13.14 0.12 -13.48
C LYS A 102 12.57 -0.08 -12.07
N LEU A 103 11.32 0.30 -11.87
CA LEU A 103 10.57 -0.02 -10.67
C LEU A 103 9.75 -1.28 -10.89
N GLY A 104 9.69 -2.10 -9.84
CA GLY A 104 8.64 -3.09 -9.67
C GLY A 104 7.65 -2.58 -8.63
N CYS A 105 6.36 -2.65 -8.95
CA CYS A 105 5.30 -2.27 -8.03
C CYS A 105 4.44 -3.49 -7.69
N VAL A 106 4.06 -3.61 -6.43
CA VAL A 106 3.06 -4.59 -5.98
C VAL A 106 1.88 -3.86 -5.38
N GLN A 107 0.67 -4.29 -5.72
CA GLN A 107 -0.58 -3.67 -5.33
C GLN A 107 -1.54 -4.73 -4.79
N ALA A 108 -2.15 -4.45 -3.64
CA ALA A 108 -3.17 -5.29 -3.04
C ALA A 108 -4.54 -4.59 -3.12
N ALA A 109 -5.58 -5.32 -3.49
CA ALA A 109 -6.96 -4.84 -3.47
C ALA A 109 -7.93 -6.03 -3.45
N ARG A 110 -9.24 -5.76 -3.52
CA ARG A 110 -10.25 -6.80 -3.75
C ARG A 110 -10.07 -7.37 -5.14
N MET A 111 -10.37 -8.65 -5.29
CA MET A 111 -10.17 -9.38 -6.53
C MET A 111 -11.44 -10.09 -6.97
N GLN A 112 -11.80 -9.90 -8.24
CA GLN A 112 -12.89 -10.60 -8.90
C GLN A 112 -12.55 -10.77 -10.38
N ASP A 113 -12.80 -11.96 -10.94
CA ASP A 113 -12.61 -12.28 -12.35
C ASP A 113 -11.21 -11.88 -12.90
N GLY A 114 -10.17 -12.14 -12.10
CA GLY A 114 -8.78 -11.85 -12.46
C GLY A 114 -8.44 -10.36 -12.49
N LYS A 115 -9.29 -9.50 -11.94
CA LYS A 115 -9.07 -8.04 -11.84
C LYS A 115 -8.99 -7.63 -10.38
N LEU A 116 -8.18 -6.60 -10.13
CA LEU A 116 -8.18 -5.88 -8.85
C LEU A 116 -9.16 -4.71 -8.90
N GLY A 117 -9.78 -4.39 -7.76
CA GLY A 117 -10.80 -3.36 -7.67
C GLY A 117 -11.17 -2.96 -6.26
N VAL A 118 -12.12 -2.04 -6.19
CA VAL A 118 -12.72 -1.51 -4.96
C VAL A 118 -14.18 -1.94 -4.91
N LEU A 119 -14.68 -2.32 -3.75
CA LEU A 119 -16.11 -2.61 -3.57
C LEU A 119 -16.87 -1.34 -3.21
N GLY A 120 -18.04 -1.13 -3.82
CA GLY A 120 -18.99 -0.07 -3.51
C GLY A 120 -19.64 -0.28 -2.15
N ARG A 121 -18.87 -0.08 -1.09
CA ARG A 121 -19.26 -0.16 0.33
C ARG A 121 -18.35 0.74 1.15
N ASP A 122 -18.68 0.90 2.43
CA ASP A 122 -17.94 1.76 3.36
C ASP A 122 -17.84 3.21 2.81
N ASP A 123 -18.89 3.70 2.16
CA ASP A 123 -19.01 4.99 1.43
C ASP A 123 -18.24 5.11 0.11
N ALA A 124 -17.57 4.04 -0.33
CA ALA A 124 -17.06 3.98 -1.70
C ALA A 124 -18.22 3.84 -2.70
N PHE A 125 -18.18 4.61 -3.79
CA PHE A 125 -19.14 4.55 -4.89
C PHE A 125 -20.62 4.64 -4.47
N GLY A 126 -20.91 5.36 -3.38
CA GLY A 126 -22.27 5.51 -2.87
C GLY A 126 -22.88 4.22 -2.32
N ASN A 127 -22.05 3.27 -1.88
CA ASN A 127 -22.49 1.99 -1.31
C ASN A 127 -23.35 1.15 -2.29
N ASP A 128 -23.05 1.21 -3.60
CA ASP A 128 -23.85 0.55 -4.64
C ASP A 128 -23.73 -0.99 -4.67
N GLY A 129 -22.87 -1.57 -3.83
CA GLY A 129 -22.66 -3.01 -3.69
C GLY A 129 -21.88 -3.65 -4.83
N LYS A 130 -21.31 -2.86 -5.76
CA LYS A 130 -20.64 -3.37 -6.97
C LYS A 130 -19.13 -3.46 -6.82
N PHE A 131 -18.49 -4.22 -7.70
CA PHE A 131 -17.05 -4.24 -7.86
C PHE A 131 -16.60 -3.24 -8.93
N HIS A 132 -15.77 -2.29 -8.55
CA HIS A 132 -15.23 -1.25 -9.41
C HIS A 132 -13.77 -1.58 -9.74
N PRO A 133 -13.44 -2.02 -10.96
CA PRO A 133 -12.08 -2.41 -11.30
C PRO A 133 -11.12 -1.22 -11.26
N ILE A 134 -9.93 -1.42 -10.71
CA ILE A 134 -8.84 -0.43 -10.73
C ILE A 134 -8.11 -0.57 -12.07
N PRO A 135 -8.01 0.51 -12.88
CA PRO A 135 -7.27 0.46 -14.14
C PRO A 135 -5.81 0.03 -13.95
N ASP A 136 -5.24 -0.59 -14.99
CA ASP A 136 -3.83 -1.01 -14.97
C ASP A 136 -2.88 0.17 -14.85
N SER A 137 -3.23 1.32 -15.43
CA SER A 137 -2.46 2.56 -15.30
C SER A 137 -2.39 3.13 -13.87
N ASN A 138 -3.23 2.66 -12.95
CA ASN A 138 -3.28 3.16 -11.58
C ASN A 138 -2.43 2.31 -10.62
N VAL A 139 -1.21 2.02 -11.07
CA VAL A 139 -0.19 1.38 -10.25
C VAL A 139 0.23 2.34 -9.14
N GLY A 140 0.02 1.93 -7.88
CA GLY A 140 0.33 2.73 -6.70
C GLY A 140 -0.87 3.04 -5.80
N HIS A 141 -2.11 2.82 -6.26
CA HIS A 141 -3.29 2.85 -5.39
C HIS A 141 -3.20 1.68 -4.40
N LEU A 142 -2.88 1.92 -3.12
CA LEU A 142 -2.47 0.88 -2.14
C LEU A 142 -1.20 0.09 -2.50
N GLY A 143 -0.42 0.56 -3.49
CA GLY A 143 0.74 -0.17 -4.00
C GLY A 143 2.07 0.37 -3.48
N ALA A 144 3.06 -0.51 -3.36
CA ALA A 144 4.43 -0.14 -3.07
C ALA A 144 5.30 -0.37 -4.31
N CYS A 145 6.00 0.68 -4.76
CA CYS A 145 6.96 0.62 -5.86
C CYS A 145 8.39 0.71 -5.33
N THR A 146 9.22 -0.25 -5.68
CA THR A 146 10.63 -0.33 -5.27
C THR A 146 11.54 -0.64 -6.46
N GLN A 147 12.84 -0.45 -6.28
CA GLN A 147 13.81 -0.81 -7.30
C GLN A 147 13.77 -2.31 -7.57
N LEU A 148 13.86 -2.68 -8.85
CA LEU A 148 14.17 -4.05 -9.23
C LEU A 148 15.62 -4.37 -8.81
N ASP A 149 15.86 -5.63 -8.51
CA ASP A 149 17.18 -6.14 -8.19
C ASP A 149 18.08 -6.18 -9.46
N ALA A 150 19.35 -6.57 -9.33
CA ALA A 150 20.28 -6.64 -10.45
C ALA A 150 19.87 -7.62 -11.56
N LYS A 151 18.96 -8.55 -11.27
CA LYS A 151 18.38 -9.51 -12.22
C LYS A 151 17.04 -9.04 -12.79
N GLY A 152 16.60 -7.83 -12.47
CA GLY A 152 15.31 -7.28 -12.90
C GLY A 152 14.11 -7.89 -12.15
N GLN A 153 14.34 -8.47 -10.97
CA GLN A 153 13.31 -9.08 -10.15
C GLN A 153 12.80 -8.11 -9.08
N LEU A 154 11.50 -8.15 -8.81
CA LEU A 154 10.92 -7.45 -7.68
C LEU A 154 11.05 -8.34 -6.45
N VAL A 155 11.77 -7.85 -5.43
CA VAL A 155 11.79 -8.46 -4.10
C VAL A 155 11.36 -7.38 -3.11
N THR A 156 10.16 -7.52 -2.58
CA THR A 156 9.57 -6.53 -1.68
C THR A 156 8.52 -7.14 -0.79
N SER A 157 8.43 -6.60 0.41
CA SER A 157 7.44 -6.88 1.44
C SER A 157 6.83 -5.57 1.86
N VAL A 158 5.53 -5.58 2.06
CA VAL A 158 4.70 -4.40 2.35
C VAL A 158 3.77 -4.74 3.48
N ARG A 159 3.63 -3.80 4.40
CA ARG A 159 2.58 -3.80 5.41
C ARG A 159 1.77 -2.52 5.27
N VAL A 160 0.44 -2.65 5.20
CA VAL A 160 -0.45 -1.49 5.19
C VAL A 160 -1.59 -1.73 6.17
N GLY A 161 -1.69 -0.90 7.20
CA GLY A 161 -2.77 -0.94 8.18
C GLY A 161 -3.80 0.15 7.90
N GLY A 162 -5.04 -0.09 8.35
CA GLY A 162 -6.12 0.87 8.20
C GLY A 162 -6.65 0.93 6.77
N ILE A 163 -6.93 -0.23 6.19
CA ILE A 163 -7.58 -0.30 4.89
C ILE A 163 -9.05 -0.67 5.08
N ALA A 164 -9.97 0.08 4.47
CA ALA A 164 -11.40 -0.23 4.53
C ALA A 164 -11.70 -1.59 3.88
N ALA A 165 -12.89 -2.17 4.16
CA ALA A 165 -13.32 -3.41 3.50
C ALA A 165 -13.36 -3.27 2.00
N SER A 166 -13.76 -2.09 1.54
CA SER A 166 -13.84 -1.74 0.13
C SER A 166 -12.50 -1.89 -0.60
N ALA A 167 -11.37 -1.86 0.10
CA ALA A 167 -10.02 -1.64 -0.45
C ALA A 167 -9.81 -0.25 -1.08
N SER A 168 -10.66 0.73 -0.73
CA SER A 168 -10.46 2.12 -1.15
C SER A 168 -9.44 2.85 -0.28
N VAL A 169 -8.58 3.67 -0.90
CA VAL A 169 -7.74 4.67 -0.18
C VAL A 169 -8.26 6.09 -0.25
N MET A 170 -9.14 6.39 -1.20
CA MET A 170 -9.52 7.77 -1.53
C MET A 170 -10.99 8.08 -1.22
N GLY A 171 -11.84 7.06 -1.16
CA GLY A 171 -13.27 7.22 -1.00
C GLY A 171 -13.82 6.08 -0.18
N GLY A 172 -14.16 6.36 1.06
CA GLY A 172 -14.86 5.42 1.89
C GLY A 172 -14.36 5.48 3.32
N CYS A 173 -15.20 6.07 4.17
CA CYS A 173 -15.07 6.29 5.60
C CYS A 173 -13.67 6.71 6.13
N HIS A 174 -13.64 7.69 7.02
CA HIS A 174 -12.39 8.19 7.59
C HIS A 174 -11.97 7.32 8.78
N LEU A 175 -10.76 6.77 8.79
CA LEU A 175 -10.37 5.94 9.93
C LEU A 175 -10.27 6.79 11.21
N PRO A 176 -10.96 6.41 12.31
CA PRO A 176 -11.01 7.19 13.54
C PRO A 176 -9.63 7.58 14.09
N GLN A 177 -8.62 6.73 13.88
CA GLN A 177 -7.28 6.94 14.43
C GLN A 177 -6.47 8.00 13.66
N THR A 178 -6.88 8.40 12.46
CA THR A 178 -6.09 9.28 11.57
C THR A 178 -6.79 10.54 11.13
N THR A 179 -8.02 10.73 11.58
CA THR A 179 -8.84 11.84 11.15
C THR A 179 -9.33 12.64 12.35
N THR A 180 -8.87 13.89 12.43
CA THR A 180 -9.31 14.87 13.43
C THR A 180 -10.32 15.82 12.82
N GLY A 181 -11.46 16.03 13.47
CA GLY A 181 -12.48 17.00 13.04
C GLY A 181 -13.47 16.47 11.99
N VAL A 182 -13.46 15.17 11.72
CA VAL A 182 -14.50 14.52 10.90
C VAL A 182 -15.61 13.96 11.82
N PRO A 183 -16.90 14.15 11.47
CA PRO A 183 -18.03 13.60 12.20
C PRO A 183 -17.92 12.08 12.40
N LYS A 184 -18.40 11.56 13.54
CA LYS A 184 -18.25 10.13 13.89
C LYS A 184 -18.95 9.19 12.91
N ASP A 185 -20.02 9.65 12.30
CA ASP A 185 -20.83 8.98 11.29
C ASP A 185 -20.14 8.91 9.91
N GLU A 186 -19.10 9.72 9.68
CA GLU A 186 -18.24 9.63 8.50
C GLU A 186 -16.98 8.78 8.77
N LEU A 187 -16.81 8.25 9.99
CA LEU A 187 -15.67 7.42 10.34
C LEU A 187 -15.91 5.94 10.01
N CYS A 188 -14.86 5.22 9.59
CA CYS A 188 -14.96 3.78 9.42
C CYS A 188 -15.25 3.12 10.76
N ASP A 189 -16.04 2.04 10.75
CA ASP A 189 -16.03 1.10 11.87
C ASP A 189 -14.59 0.58 12.01
N PRO A 190 -13.87 0.90 13.12
CA PRO A 190 -12.50 0.46 13.26
C PRO A 190 -12.35 -1.07 13.30
N ARG A 191 -13.42 -1.83 13.61
CA ARG A 191 -13.45 -3.30 13.52
C ARG A 191 -13.54 -3.83 12.09
N SER A 192 -13.91 -2.95 11.16
CA SER A 192 -13.88 -3.17 9.71
C SER A 192 -12.57 -2.69 9.06
N ALA A 193 -11.60 -2.18 9.81
CA ALA A 193 -10.31 -1.87 9.20
C ALA A 193 -9.48 -3.14 9.01
N ARG A 194 -8.75 -3.23 7.91
CA ARG A 194 -7.82 -4.32 7.59
C ARG A 194 -6.38 -3.90 7.81
N THR A 195 -5.55 -4.87 8.15
CA THR A 195 -4.10 -4.81 7.96
C THR A 195 -3.70 -5.84 6.93
N LEU A 196 -2.98 -5.41 5.91
CA LEU A 196 -2.49 -6.24 4.83
C LEU A 196 -0.99 -6.47 4.99
N TYR A 197 -0.55 -7.70 4.83
CA TYR A 197 0.86 -8.08 4.72
C TYR A 197 1.05 -8.80 3.41
N PHE A 198 1.82 -8.22 2.51
CA PHE A 198 1.94 -8.77 1.16
C PHE A 198 3.26 -8.42 0.52
N GLY A 199 3.63 -9.23 -0.47
CA GLY A 199 4.90 -9.04 -1.15
C GLY A 199 5.23 -10.15 -2.10
N VAL A 200 6.43 -10.02 -2.68
CA VAL A 200 7.08 -11.02 -3.51
C VAL A 200 8.50 -11.19 -2.99
N LEU A 201 8.84 -12.41 -2.59
CA LEU A 201 10.10 -12.73 -1.92
C LEU A 201 11.16 -13.30 -2.88
N GLY A 202 10.82 -13.40 -4.16
CA GLY A 202 11.68 -13.92 -5.22
C GLY A 202 11.51 -15.43 -5.43
N PRO A 203 12.10 -15.98 -6.52
CA PRO A 203 11.86 -17.34 -6.97
C PRO A 203 12.37 -18.43 -6.04
N GLN A 204 13.27 -18.09 -5.11
CA GLN A 204 13.81 -19.03 -4.14
C GLN A 204 12.95 -19.12 -2.87
N ALA A 205 11.99 -18.22 -2.67
CA ALA A 205 11.10 -18.31 -1.53
C ALA A 205 10.14 -19.49 -1.67
N LYS A 206 10.03 -20.30 -0.62
CA LYS A 206 9.16 -21.48 -0.56
C LYS A 206 7.91 -21.20 0.27
N SER A 207 8.08 -20.57 1.41
CA SER A 207 7.00 -20.30 2.36
C SER A 207 7.38 -19.19 3.32
N ILE A 208 6.38 -18.65 3.99
CA ILE A 208 6.52 -17.79 5.17
C ILE A 208 5.93 -18.52 6.37
N VAL A 209 6.45 -18.25 7.57
CA VAL A 209 5.80 -18.66 8.81
C VAL A 209 5.12 -17.46 9.42
N ALA A 210 3.81 -17.57 9.61
CA ALA A 210 2.98 -16.56 10.23
C ALA A 210 1.99 -17.22 11.21
N TYR A 211 1.80 -16.62 12.38
CA TYR A 211 0.94 -17.22 13.44
C TYR A 211 1.34 -18.64 13.84
N GLY A 212 2.63 -18.99 13.72
CA GLY A 212 3.13 -20.35 13.96
C GLY A 212 2.72 -21.37 12.88
N LYS A 213 2.17 -20.93 11.75
CA LYS A 213 1.78 -21.76 10.61
C LYS A 213 2.64 -21.44 9.40
N GLU A 214 3.04 -22.48 8.68
CA GLU A 214 3.70 -22.33 7.39
C GLU A 214 2.66 -22.05 6.30
N ILE A 215 2.84 -20.95 5.57
CA ILE A 215 2.01 -20.53 4.45
C ILE A 215 2.89 -20.58 3.19
N PRO A 216 2.57 -21.42 2.20
CA PRO A 216 3.37 -21.51 0.98
C PRO A 216 3.30 -20.20 0.19
N THR A 217 4.43 -19.82 -0.40
CA THR A 217 4.42 -18.75 -1.41
C THR A 217 3.81 -19.27 -2.71
N THR A 218 3.29 -18.36 -3.54
CA THR A 218 2.62 -18.68 -4.80
C THR A 218 3.37 -18.06 -5.98
N GLY A 219 3.42 -18.78 -7.10
CA GLY A 219 4.01 -18.28 -8.36
C GLY A 219 5.55 -18.24 -8.35
N GLU A 220 6.11 -17.82 -9.48
CA GLU A 220 7.57 -17.74 -9.69
C GLU A 220 8.20 -16.58 -8.91
N GLU A 221 7.38 -15.66 -8.42
CA GLU A 221 7.82 -14.46 -7.71
C GLU A 221 7.89 -14.67 -6.21
N GLY A 222 7.47 -15.85 -5.72
CA GLY A 222 7.37 -16.12 -4.29
C GLY A 222 6.38 -15.18 -3.61
N ALA A 223 5.19 -15.03 -4.19
CA ALA A 223 4.18 -14.09 -3.72
C ALA A 223 3.49 -14.59 -2.44
N TYR A 224 3.14 -13.68 -1.55
CA TYR A 224 2.35 -13.97 -0.35
C TYR A 224 1.39 -12.82 -0.05
N LEU A 225 0.26 -13.13 0.59
CA LEU A 225 -0.75 -12.16 1.01
C LEU A 225 -1.44 -12.68 2.29
N ILE A 226 -1.47 -11.85 3.32
CA ILE A 226 -2.21 -12.07 4.57
C ILE A 226 -3.11 -10.84 4.79
N VAL A 227 -4.35 -11.10 5.18
CA VAL A 227 -5.37 -10.08 5.45
C VAL A 227 -5.90 -10.30 6.85
N ASP A 228 -5.65 -9.34 7.73
CA ASP A 228 -6.11 -9.37 9.12
C ASP A 228 -7.09 -8.24 9.40
N ARG A 229 -7.90 -8.43 10.44
CA ARG A 229 -8.59 -7.31 11.09
C ARG A 229 -7.56 -6.45 11.80
N MET A 230 -7.71 -5.14 11.72
CA MET A 230 -6.90 -4.20 12.49
C MET A 230 -7.20 -4.39 13.98
N ALA A 231 -6.17 -4.67 14.79
CA ALA A 231 -6.33 -4.81 16.23
C ALA A 231 -6.67 -3.46 16.88
N ASP A 232 -7.46 -3.47 17.97
CA ASP A 232 -7.92 -2.28 18.72
C ASP A 232 -6.78 -1.37 19.24
N ARG A 233 -5.55 -1.89 19.27
CA ARG A 233 -4.33 -1.14 19.64
C ARG A 233 -3.20 -1.49 18.67
N GLY A 234 -2.96 -0.67 17.66
CA GLY A 234 -1.72 -0.81 16.89
C GLY A 234 -1.70 -0.14 15.53
N ILE A 235 -1.11 1.04 15.51
CA ILE A 235 -0.50 1.72 14.36
C ILE A 235 -1.52 2.35 13.40
N GLY A 236 -1.67 3.66 13.53
CA GLY A 236 -2.45 4.49 12.63
C GLY A 236 -1.98 4.41 11.18
N VAL A 237 -2.95 4.61 10.29
CA VAL A 237 -2.77 4.74 8.84
C VAL A 237 -1.71 5.80 8.55
N GLY A 238 -0.80 5.51 7.62
CA GLY A 238 0.26 6.43 7.19
C GLY A 238 1.63 6.20 7.83
N SER A 239 1.77 5.31 8.82
CA SER A 239 3.09 4.89 9.32
C SER A 239 3.49 3.55 8.69
N GLY A 240 4.20 3.62 7.55
CA GLY A 240 4.97 2.49 7.04
C GLY A 240 4.52 1.84 5.72
N MET A 241 4.07 2.61 4.72
CA MET A 241 4.31 2.17 3.33
C MET A 241 5.82 2.13 3.10
N GLY A 242 6.44 1.04 3.54
CA GLY A 242 7.85 0.75 3.36
C GLY A 242 7.95 -0.53 2.54
N ALA A 243 8.46 -0.40 1.33
CA ALA A 243 8.94 -1.55 0.57
C ALA A 243 10.27 -1.99 1.17
N SER A 244 10.32 -3.21 1.67
CA SER A 244 11.51 -3.80 2.26
C SER A 244 11.79 -5.15 1.59
N PRO A 245 13.06 -5.55 1.35
CA PRO A 245 13.37 -6.88 0.83
C PRO A 245 12.86 -8.03 1.72
N PHE A 246 12.64 -7.74 3.01
CA PHE A 246 12.10 -8.68 3.99
C PHE A 246 10.84 -8.14 4.67
N PRO A 247 9.91 -8.99 5.11
CA PRO A 247 8.81 -8.56 5.94
C PRO A 247 9.35 -7.88 7.19
N THR A 248 8.64 -6.85 7.65
CA THR A 248 8.89 -6.21 8.93
C THR A 248 7.60 -6.35 9.73
N ASN A 249 7.70 -6.72 11.01
CA ASN A 249 6.57 -6.90 11.94
C ASN A 249 5.81 -8.24 11.86
N SER A 250 5.18 -8.56 13.00
CA SER A 250 4.14 -9.59 13.16
C SER A 250 3.03 -9.41 12.11
N PRO A 251 2.48 -10.49 11.52
CA PRO A 251 2.55 -11.86 12.03
C PRO A 251 3.67 -12.73 11.47
N ILE A 252 4.43 -12.24 10.51
CA ILE A 252 5.46 -13.03 9.83
C ILE A 252 6.73 -13.04 10.67
N ASN A 253 7.20 -14.23 11.04
CA ASN A 253 8.39 -14.40 11.88
C ASN A 253 9.49 -15.26 11.24
N GLU A 254 9.23 -15.89 10.10
CA GLU A 254 10.24 -16.65 9.36
C GLU A 254 9.93 -16.62 7.86
N ILE A 255 10.97 -16.64 7.04
CA ILE A 255 10.91 -16.96 5.60
C ILE A 255 11.72 -18.22 5.38
N ARG A 256 11.18 -19.18 4.63
CA ARG A 256 11.89 -20.41 4.26
C ARG A 256 12.14 -20.44 2.76
N PHE A 257 13.34 -20.85 2.37
CA PHE A 257 13.77 -20.92 0.98
C PHE A 257 13.85 -22.35 0.47
N LYS A 258 13.89 -22.50 -0.86
CA LYS A 258 13.94 -23.79 -1.56
C LYS A 258 15.25 -24.54 -1.33
N ASP A 259 16.34 -23.83 -1.03
CA ASP A 259 17.66 -24.40 -0.72
C ASP A 259 17.78 -24.91 0.74
N GLY A 260 16.72 -24.79 1.53
CA GLY A 260 16.69 -25.20 2.94
C GLY A 260 17.15 -24.12 3.92
N SER A 261 17.66 -22.97 3.44
CA SER A 261 17.94 -21.82 4.29
C SER A 261 16.64 -21.18 4.80
N SER A 262 16.73 -20.48 5.92
CA SER A 262 15.63 -19.66 6.43
C SER A 262 16.13 -18.35 7.02
N CYS A 263 15.22 -17.39 7.11
CA CYS A 263 15.48 -16.06 7.63
C CYS A 263 14.45 -15.75 8.72
N ALA A 264 14.92 -15.60 9.96
CA ALA A 264 14.07 -15.15 11.05
C ALA A 264 13.74 -13.66 10.88
N VAL A 265 12.47 -13.31 11.12
CA VAL A 265 11.94 -11.96 10.98
C VAL A 265 11.45 -11.46 12.33
N THR A 266 11.86 -10.24 12.67
CA THR A 266 11.44 -9.55 13.90
C THR A 266 10.64 -8.29 13.57
N GLU A 267 10.17 -7.58 14.60
CA GLU A 267 9.56 -6.26 14.44
C GLU A 267 10.51 -5.23 13.79
N ARG A 268 11.82 -5.42 13.89
CA ARG A 268 12.83 -4.56 13.26
C ARG A 268 13.19 -5.00 11.84
N GLY A 269 12.59 -6.08 11.35
CA GLY A 269 12.94 -6.73 10.08
C GLY A 269 13.69 -8.03 10.27
N ALA A 270 14.22 -8.56 9.17
CA ALA A 270 15.05 -9.76 9.19
C ALA A 270 16.37 -9.52 9.95
N ASP A 271 16.91 -10.58 10.52
CA ASP A 271 18.26 -10.56 11.12
C ASP A 271 19.30 -10.07 10.10
N GLU A 272 20.36 -9.38 10.53
CA GLU A 272 21.39 -8.86 9.61
C GLU A 272 22.12 -9.97 8.84
N SER A 273 22.13 -11.20 9.36
CA SER A 273 22.66 -12.38 8.68
C SER A 273 21.71 -12.97 7.63
N CYS A 274 20.48 -12.46 7.52
CA CYS A 274 19.50 -12.96 6.57
C CYS A 274 19.89 -12.61 5.14
N VAL A 275 20.19 -13.65 4.37
CA VAL A 275 20.43 -13.55 2.94
C VAL A 275 19.23 -14.13 2.22
N ASN A 276 18.59 -13.34 1.37
CA ASN A 276 17.59 -13.86 0.43
C ASN A 276 18.34 -14.45 -0.78
N PRO A 277 18.36 -15.79 -0.97
CA PRO A 277 19.12 -16.41 -2.05
C PRO A 277 18.65 -16.03 -3.46
N GLY A 278 17.41 -15.53 -3.58
CA GLY A 278 16.85 -15.01 -4.83
C GLY A 278 17.29 -13.58 -5.14
N TYR A 279 17.66 -12.78 -4.14
CA TYR A 279 17.92 -11.36 -4.29
C TYR A 279 19.34 -11.06 -4.77
N ALA A 280 19.46 -10.25 -5.81
CA ALA A 280 20.73 -9.71 -6.27
C ALA A 280 20.76 -8.18 -6.06
N ALA A 281 21.55 -7.69 -5.10
CA ALA A 281 21.70 -6.25 -4.90
C ALA A 281 22.19 -5.58 -6.20
N PRO A 282 21.54 -4.49 -6.67
CA PRO A 282 22.04 -3.72 -7.82
C PRO A 282 23.50 -3.31 -7.62
N PRO A 283 24.33 -3.23 -8.67
CA PRO A 283 25.72 -2.81 -8.53
C PRO A 283 25.81 -1.38 -8.01
N ALA A 284 26.87 -1.10 -7.23
CA ALA A 284 27.12 0.24 -6.74
C ALA A 284 27.89 1.08 -7.76
N PRO A 285 27.39 2.28 -8.11
CA PRO A 285 28.20 3.19 -8.89
C PRO A 285 29.43 3.57 -8.06
N THR A 286 30.61 3.43 -8.65
CA THR A 286 31.89 3.83 -8.06
C THR A 286 32.09 5.33 -8.26
N LEU A 287 31.29 6.14 -7.59
CA LEU A 287 31.36 7.60 -7.62
C LEU A 287 31.98 8.13 -6.32
N THR A 288 32.73 9.22 -6.44
CA THR A 288 33.30 9.97 -5.33
C THR A 288 32.58 11.30 -5.14
N GLU A 289 32.79 11.98 -4.02
CA GLU A 289 32.26 13.34 -3.81
C GLU A 289 32.75 14.33 -4.88
N ALA A 290 33.97 14.14 -5.41
CA ALA A 290 34.49 14.98 -6.47
C ALA A 290 33.68 14.86 -7.77
N ASP A 291 33.20 13.66 -8.09
CA ASP A 291 32.43 13.38 -9.30
C ASP A 291 31.03 14.01 -9.28
N VAL A 292 30.46 14.20 -8.09
CA VAL A 292 29.11 14.75 -7.93
C VAL A 292 29.08 16.23 -7.51
N LYS A 293 30.23 16.88 -7.40
CA LYS A 293 30.29 18.26 -6.89
C LYS A 293 29.72 19.25 -7.90
N SER A 294 28.82 20.13 -7.47
CA SER A 294 28.29 21.22 -8.28
C SER A 294 28.09 22.50 -7.47
N ALA A 295 28.24 23.65 -8.14
CA ALA A 295 27.83 24.93 -7.58
C ALA A 295 26.31 24.96 -7.36
N ILE A 296 25.88 25.43 -6.19
CA ILE A 296 24.47 25.54 -5.81
C ILE A 296 24.04 27.01 -5.84
N HIS A 297 22.90 27.29 -6.47
CA HIS A 297 22.29 28.61 -6.56
C HIS A 297 20.96 28.65 -5.82
N VAL A 298 20.73 29.71 -5.04
CA VAL A 298 19.49 29.90 -4.27
C VAL A 298 18.80 31.19 -4.71
N ARG A 299 17.52 31.09 -5.08
CA ARG A 299 16.67 32.24 -5.39
C ARG A 299 15.47 32.28 -4.46
N LYS A 300 15.27 33.43 -3.81
CA LYS A 300 14.16 33.69 -2.88
C LYS A 300 13.17 34.65 -3.51
N THR A 301 11.88 34.38 -3.38
CA THR A 301 10.79 35.23 -3.85
C THR A 301 9.70 35.29 -2.78
N LYS A 302 9.17 36.48 -2.51
CA LYS A 302 8.09 36.66 -1.53
C LYS A 302 6.80 36.01 -2.07
N GLY A 303 6.12 35.23 -1.25
CA GLY A 303 4.83 34.64 -1.60
C GLY A 303 3.72 35.68 -1.66
N LYS A 304 2.61 35.35 -2.34
CA LYS A 304 1.45 36.26 -2.49
C LYS A 304 0.77 36.60 -1.16
N LYS A 305 0.90 35.73 -0.14
CA LYS A 305 0.50 35.98 1.25
C LYS A 305 1.76 36.31 2.06
N GLY A 306 1.83 37.51 2.64
CA GLY A 306 3.04 38.25 3.03
C GLY A 306 4.07 37.55 3.93
N ASP A 307 3.74 36.42 4.54
CA ASP A 307 4.55 35.76 5.57
C ASP A 307 5.23 34.46 5.10
N ARG A 308 5.08 34.09 3.82
CA ARG A 308 5.67 32.87 3.27
C ARG A 308 6.58 33.16 2.08
N TRP A 309 7.67 32.41 2.00
CA TRP A 309 8.68 32.55 0.95
C TRP A 309 8.62 31.37 0.00
N LYS A 310 8.73 31.67 -1.30
CA LYS A 310 9.05 30.70 -2.33
C LYS A 310 10.56 30.70 -2.55
N VAL A 311 11.20 29.57 -2.27
CA VAL A 311 12.65 29.37 -2.43
C VAL A 311 12.90 28.34 -3.52
N ARG A 312 13.81 28.65 -4.43
CA ARG A 312 14.32 27.72 -5.44
C ARG A 312 15.79 27.47 -5.19
N VAL A 313 16.17 26.20 -5.14
CA VAL A 313 17.55 25.76 -5.08
C VAL A 313 17.86 25.03 -6.37
N SER A 314 18.88 25.46 -7.10
CA SER A 314 19.20 24.93 -8.43
C SER A 314 20.69 24.73 -8.63
N PHE A 315 21.04 23.74 -9.44
CA PHE A 315 22.42 23.37 -9.78
C PHE A 315 22.44 22.63 -11.13
N ARG A 316 23.61 22.48 -11.76
CA ARG A 316 23.74 21.61 -12.95
C ARG A 316 24.05 20.20 -12.48
N ALA A 317 23.30 19.20 -12.93
CA ALA A 317 23.52 17.80 -12.59
C ALA A 317 24.89 17.33 -13.09
N PRO A 318 25.87 17.03 -12.22
CA PRO A 318 27.15 16.50 -12.69
C PRO A 318 27.01 15.06 -13.18
N VAL A 319 26.12 14.28 -12.57
CA VAL A 319 25.84 12.87 -12.93
C VAL A 319 24.39 12.72 -13.40
N ALA A 320 24.15 11.84 -14.36
CA ALA A 320 22.80 11.53 -14.81
C ALA A 320 22.00 10.75 -13.76
N VAL A 321 20.68 10.90 -13.81
CA VAL A 321 19.69 10.02 -13.17
C VAL A 321 18.99 9.28 -14.31
N PRO A 322 19.42 8.05 -14.67
CA PRO A 322 18.90 7.35 -15.83
C PRO A 322 17.51 6.75 -15.60
N ASP A 323 17.17 6.45 -14.34
CA ASP A 323 15.94 5.78 -13.93
C ASP A 323 15.62 6.11 -12.45
N ALA A 324 14.80 5.32 -11.76
CA ALA A 324 14.45 5.58 -10.36
C ALA A 324 15.45 5.00 -9.33
N SER A 325 16.58 4.41 -9.76
CA SER A 325 17.56 3.77 -8.86
C SER A 325 18.49 4.76 -8.16
N SER A 326 18.55 5.98 -8.68
CA SER A 326 19.31 7.10 -8.12
C SER A 326 18.45 8.37 -8.14
N ALA A 327 18.79 9.32 -7.28
CA ALA A 327 18.15 10.62 -7.27
C ALA A 327 19.10 11.68 -6.71
N TYR A 328 18.79 12.93 -7.03
CA TYR A 328 19.22 14.05 -6.21
C TYR A 328 18.20 14.28 -5.11
N SER A 329 18.66 14.55 -3.88
CA SER A 329 17.81 15.04 -2.81
C SER A 329 18.34 16.37 -2.26
N ILE A 330 17.47 17.06 -1.54
CA ILE A 330 17.83 18.20 -0.73
C ILE A 330 17.20 18.03 0.65
N ASP A 331 18.02 18.24 1.68
CA ASP A 331 17.59 18.30 3.08
C ASP A 331 17.83 19.70 3.60
N LEU A 332 16.78 20.39 4.07
CA LEU A 332 16.88 21.72 4.68
C LEU A 332 16.49 21.67 6.16
N SER A 333 17.43 21.99 7.03
CA SER A 333 17.16 22.30 8.43
C SER A 333 16.54 23.69 8.56
N VAL A 334 15.42 23.76 9.27
CA VAL A 334 14.68 24.99 9.58
C VAL A 334 15.27 25.63 10.85
N PRO A 335 15.34 26.96 10.96
CA PRO A 335 15.80 27.63 12.19
C PRO A 335 15.02 27.12 13.42
N PRO A 336 15.70 26.93 14.57
CA PRO A 336 15.03 26.53 15.80
C PRO A 336 14.16 27.68 16.29
N ASN A 337 12.88 27.68 15.93
CA ASN A 337 11.90 28.50 16.61
C ASN A 337 10.70 27.63 17.02
N LYS A 338 10.14 27.97 18.18
CA LYS A 338 9.32 27.14 19.07
C LYS A 338 8.16 26.38 18.40
N GLN A 339 8.44 25.30 17.67
CA GLN A 339 7.69 24.04 17.58
C GLN A 339 8.25 23.19 16.42
N ARG A 340 8.71 21.98 16.78
CA ARG A 340 9.11 20.85 15.93
C ARG A 340 10.29 21.07 14.97
N HIS A 341 11.40 20.38 15.26
CA HIS A 341 12.56 20.20 14.39
C HIS A 341 12.23 19.39 13.12
N THR A 342 11.25 19.79 12.32
CA THR A 342 10.98 19.14 11.03
C THR A 342 11.73 19.89 9.94
N GLY A 343 12.91 19.38 9.58
CA GLY A 343 13.54 19.77 8.32
C GLY A 343 12.59 19.52 7.14
N VAL A 344 12.81 20.22 6.04
CA VAL A 344 12.07 20.00 4.79
C VAL A 344 12.99 19.28 3.82
N SER A 345 12.56 18.11 3.37
CA SER A 345 13.34 17.27 2.48
C SER A 345 12.54 16.85 1.26
N THR A 346 13.20 16.69 0.12
CA THR A 346 12.58 16.19 -1.12
C THR A 346 13.65 15.61 -2.05
N SER A 347 13.23 14.85 -3.06
CA SER A 347 14.12 14.26 -4.06
C SER A 347 13.58 14.47 -5.48
N THR A 348 14.42 14.18 -6.47
CA THR A 348 14.04 14.23 -7.88
C THR A 348 13.26 12.98 -8.27
N PHE A 349 12.11 13.17 -8.91
CA PHE A 349 11.21 12.08 -9.32
C PHE A 349 11.19 11.89 -10.84
N LYS A 350 12.31 12.13 -11.52
CA LYS A 350 12.39 11.99 -12.98
C LYS A 350 13.80 11.62 -13.43
N ASN A 351 13.92 11.19 -14.66
CA ASN A 351 15.22 11.02 -15.30
C ASN A 351 15.83 12.40 -15.55
N ILE A 352 17.14 12.51 -15.36
CA ILE A 352 17.91 13.75 -15.47
C ILE A 352 19.16 13.46 -16.28
N LYS A 353 19.42 14.28 -17.30
CA LYS A 353 20.67 14.17 -18.07
C LYS A 353 21.81 14.87 -17.34
N ALA A 354 23.03 14.36 -17.50
CA ALA A 354 24.21 15.12 -17.06
C ALA A 354 24.25 16.50 -17.74
N GLY A 355 24.58 17.54 -16.99
CA GLY A 355 24.57 18.95 -17.39
C GLY A 355 23.20 19.65 -17.30
N GLU A 356 22.10 18.91 -17.11
CA GLU A 356 20.75 19.47 -16.95
C GLU A 356 20.63 20.28 -15.66
N THR A 357 19.89 21.38 -15.69
CA THR A 357 19.61 22.16 -14.47
C THR A 357 18.55 21.47 -13.62
N VAL A 358 18.93 21.03 -12.44
CA VAL A 358 18.01 20.52 -11.42
C VAL A 358 17.49 21.69 -10.59
N THR A 359 16.20 21.69 -10.25
CA THR A 359 15.60 22.72 -9.40
C THR A 359 14.66 22.11 -8.37
N PHE A 360 14.96 22.35 -7.10
CA PHE A 360 14.05 22.11 -5.99
C PHE A 360 13.27 23.39 -5.68
N THR A 361 11.95 23.30 -5.57
CA THR A 361 11.08 24.45 -5.29
C THR A 361 10.30 24.23 -4.00
N PHE A 362 10.52 25.09 -3.03
CA PHE A 362 9.74 25.16 -1.80
C PHE A 362 8.80 26.35 -1.90
N ASN A 363 7.51 26.11 -2.07
CA ASN A 363 6.54 27.17 -2.35
C ASN A 363 6.08 27.95 -1.10
N SER A 364 6.46 27.48 0.10
CA SER A 364 5.84 27.93 1.34
C SER A 364 6.76 27.72 2.55
N LEU A 365 7.99 28.25 2.50
CA LEU A 365 8.86 28.30 3.69
C LEU A 365 8.45 29.48 4.58
N GLY A 366 8.19 29.21 5.86
CA GLY A 366 7.86 30.20 6.88
C GLY A 366 8.88 30.18 8.01
N GLY A 367 8.92 31.24 8.82
CA GLY A 367 9.88 31.37 9.91
C GLY A 367 11.12 32.16 9.50
N HIS A 368 11.42 33.18 10.31
CA HIS A 368 12.60 34.01 10.20
C HIS A 368 13.85 33.22 10.57
N GLY A 369 14.97 33.49 9.90
CA GLY A 369 16.27 32.94 10.30
C GLY A 369 17.01 32.22 9.18
N ARG A 370 18.07 31.50 9.57
CA ARG A 370 19.01 30.86 8.66
C ARG A 370 18.66 29.40 8.44
N TYR A 371 18.48 29.05 7.18
CA TYR A 371 18.30 27.70 6.69
C TYR A 371 19.66 27.14 6.29
N HIS A 372 19.90 25.88 6.62
CA HIS A 372 21.10 25.13 6.26
C HIS A 372 20.70 23.79 5.68
N GLY A 373 21.51 23.26 4.78
CA GLY A 373 21.22 21.98 4.16
C GLY A 373 22.31 21.53 3.20
N ALA A 374 22.05 20.40 2.56
CA ALA A 374 22.90 19.86 1.52
C ALA A 374 22.03 19.28 0.40
N VAL A 375 22.53 19.38 -0.82
CA VAL A 375 22.09 18.56 -1.94
C VAL A 375 22.94 17.31 -1.94
N LYS A 376 22.30 16.14 -2.06
CA LYS A 376 22.97 14.85 -2.14
C LYS A 376 22.60 14.12 -3.42
N TYR A 377 23.50 13.28 -3.91
CA TYR A 377 23.25 12.31 -4.97
C TYR A 377 23.52 10.92 -4.42
N GLY A 378 22.68 9.95 -4.77
CA GLY A 378 22.96 8.58 -4.42
C GLY A 378 21.86 7.63 -4.84
N ARG A 379 22.04 6.37 -4.46
CA ARG A 379 21.01 5.36 -4.69
C ARG A 379 19.79 5.64 -3.82
N VAL A 380 18.63 5.33 -4.38
CA VAL A 380 17.36 5.41 -3.68
C VAL A 380 16.59 4.11 -3.85
N ASN A 381 15.84 3.74 -2.82
CA ASN A 381 14.94 2.60 -2.92
C ASN A 381 13.50 3.10 -3.09
N GLY A 382 12.92 2.83 -4.26
CA GLY A 382 11.55 3.21 -4.60
C GLY A 382 11.36 4.67 -5.01
N MET A 383 10.12 4.98 -5.40
CA MET A 383 9.77 6.26 -6.02
C MET A 383 10.07 7.47 -5.12
N PHE A 384 9.81 7.36 -3.82
CA PHE A 384 10.02 8.45 -2.86
C PHE A 384 11.31 8.32 -2.06
N GLY A 385 12.20 7.42 -2.47
CA GLY A 385 13.46 7.22 -1.79
C GLY A 385 14.30 8.50 -1.80
N MET A 386 15.02 8.72 -0.70
CA MET A 386 16.09 9.70 -0.63
C MET A 386 17.41 8.95 -0.55
N PRO A 387 18.50 9.52 -1.10
CA PRO A 387 19.84 9.02 -0.85
C PRO A 387 20.06 8.82 0.64
N GLY A 388 20.60 7.66 1.01
CA GLY A 388 20.88 7.30 2.38
C GLY A 388 21.97 8.20 3.01
N ARG A 389 22.44 7.81 4.20
CA ARG A 389 23.56 8.49 4.86
C ARG A 389 24.84 8.47 4.03
N ASP A 390 24.97 7.45 3.19
CA ASP A 390 26.02 7.20 2.21
C ASP A 390 25.88 8.01 0.90
N GLY A 391 24.82 8.80 0.75
CA GLY A 391 24.66 9.72 -0.38
C GLY A 391 25.80 10.74 -0.45
N LEU A 392 26.36 10.92 -1.66
CA LEU A 392 27.47 11.82 -1.94
C LEU A 392 27.01 13.28 -1.93
N GLU A 393 27.76 14.16 -1.26
CA GLU A 393 27.43 15.58 -1.19
C GLU A 393 27.68 16.28 -2.54
N VAL A 394 26.62 16.80 -3.15
CA VAL A 394 26.70 17.60 -4.39
C VAL A 394 27.09 19.04 -4.06
N GLY A 395 26.55 19.58 -2.96
CA GLY A 395 26.92 20.89 -2.46
C GLY A 395 26.04 21.35 -1.30
N LYS A 396 26.57 22.29 -0.51
CA LYS A 396 25.88 22.85 0.66
C LYS A 396 24.96 24.01 0.28
N VAL A 397 23.86 24.12 1.03
CA VAL A 397 22.87 25.18 0.89
C VAL A 397 22.81 25.97 2.18
N SER A 398 22.90 27.30 2.09
CA SER A 398 22.66 28.17 3.23
C SER A 398 22.06 29.50 2.78
N PHE A 399 20.94 29.89 3.37
CA PHE A 399 20.30 31.17 3.10
C PHE A 399 19.52 31.67 4.31
N ARG A 400 19.29 32.98 4.37
CA ARG A 400 18.47 33.62 5.40
C ARG A 400 17.15 34.09 4.82
N LEU A 401 16.05 33.77 5.49
CA LEU A 401 14.76 34.42 5.27
C LEU A 401 14.64 35.59 6.25
N PRO A 402 14.22 36.77 5.76
CA PRO A 402 14.10 37.98 6.56
C PRO A 402 13.02 37.80 7.61
#